data_AF-A0A1D3JE88-F1
#
_entry.id   AF-A0A1D3JE88-F1
#
_cell.length_a   1.000
_cell.length_b   1.000
_cell.length_c   1.000
_cell.angle_alpha   90.00
_cell.angle_beta   90.00
_cell.angle_gamma   90.00
#
_symmetry.space_group_name_H-M   'P 1'
#
loop_
_entity.id
_entity.type
_entity.pdbx_description
1 polymer ?
#
loop_
_entity_poly.entity_id
_entity_poly.type
_entity_poly.pdbx_seq_one_letter_code
_entity_poly.pdbx_strand_id
1 'polypeptide(L)'
;MDISENDLPSVKFEKEIKDQINYSALERYVKNQTEDDKIDNWLQLFQSKVEPYLTESSKDSAFDHDKRCKHFNYLINVIISKINSLSNDFGKIAEWSQKIKDWRNDYYGSDSNLKCNEFNRYFDSNEKNVDTFCEYSSFINYKLTNIQNSVHCQKIVNAMSTRKDDLIRPLASDELDSSTQHGVGEESSEELVSQT
;
A
#
# COMPACT_ATOMS: atom_id res chain seq x y z
N MET A 1 1.17 7.72 -27.34
CA MET A 1 0.46 7.00 -26.27
C MET A 1 0.08 8.03 -25.23
N ASP A 2 -1.20 8.13 -24.90
CA ASP A 2 -1.66 9.05 -23.87
C ASP A 2 -1.42 8.39 -22.50
N ILE A 3 -0.56 8.97 -21.67
CA ILE A 3 -0.15 8.41 -20.38
C ILE A 3 -0.96 9.09 -19.28
N SER A 4 -1.69 8.30 -18.49
CA SER A 4 -2.55 8.76 -17.42
C SER A 4 -1.97 8.50 -16.03
N GLU A 5 -2.64 9.02 -15.00
CA GLU A 5 -2.39 8.69 -13.60
C GLU A 5 -2.51 7.18 -13.30
N ASN A 6 -3.31 6.46 -14.09
CA ASN A 6 -3.48 5.01 -13.93
C ASN A 6 -2.31 4.20 -14.50
N ASP A 7 -1.44 4.83 -15.29
CA ASP A 7 -0.23 4.21 -15.83
C ASP A 7 0.96 4.32 -14.88
N LEU A 8 0.82 5.08 -13.77
CA LEU A 8 1.83 5.14 -12.72
C LEU A 8 2.04 3.74 -12.12
N PRO A 9 3.27 3.24 -11.96
CA PRO A 9 3.46 1.78 -11.85
C PRO A 9 2.89 1.16 -10.56
N SER A 10 2.91 1.86 -9.43
CA SER A 10 2.21 1.42 -8.20
C SER A 10 0.69 1.39 -8.38
N VAL A 11 0.10 2.46 -8.96
CA VAL A 11 -1.35 2.56 -9.21
C VAL A 11 -1.80 1.47 -10.18
N LYS A 12 -1.07 1.33 -11.29
CA LYS A 12 -1.36 0.36 -12.33
C LYS A 12 -1.41 -1.06 -11.76
N PHE A 13 -0.38 -1.45 -11.02
CA PHE A 13 -0.28 -2.78 -10.42
C PHE A 13 -1.43 -3.07 -9.44
N GLU A 14 -1.70 -2.14 -8.51
CA GLU A 14 -2.78 -2.34 -7.55
C GLU A 14 -4.15 -2.39 -8.24
N LYS A 15 -4.38 -1.50 -9.22
CA LYS A 15 -5.61 -1.44 -10.00
C LYS A 15 -5.82 -2.73 -10.79
N GLU A 16 -4.80 -3.20 -11.51
CA GLU A 16 -4.91 -4.41 -12.32
C GLU A 16 -5.24 -5.63 -11.47
N ILE A 17 -4.58 -5.84 -10.32
CA ILE A 17 -4.93 -6.95 -9.43
C ILE A 17 -6.37 -6.79 -8.92
N LYS A 18 -6.74 -5.59 -8.44
CA LYS A 18 -8.09 -5.32 -7.92
C LYS A 18 -9.18 -5.57 -8.98
N ASP A 19 -8.93 -5.20 -10.22
CA ASP A 19 -9.83 -5.44 -11.34
C ASP A 19 -9.96 -6.96 -11.62
N GLN A 20 -8.84 -7.69 -11.63
CA GLN A 20 -8.83 -9.15 -11.88
C GLN A 20 -9.61 -9.93 -10.82
N ILE A 21 -9.49 -9.55 -9.54
CA ILE A 21 -10.18 -10.22 -8.43
C ILE A 21 -11.56 -9.66 -8.15
N ASN A 22 -12.06 -8.72 -8.96
CA ASN A 22 -13.31 -8.01 -8.72
C ASN A 22 -13.40 -7.47 -7.28
N TYR A 23 -12.37 -6.74 -6.85
CA TYR A 23 -12.30 -6.18 -5.49
C TYR A 23 -13.48 -5.26 -5.17
N SER A 24 -14.03 -4.57 -6.19
CA SER A 24 -15.24 -3.75 -6.04
C SER A 24 -16.48 -4.53 -5.57
N ALA A 25 -16.56 -5.84 -5.85
CA ALA A 25 -17.60 -6.70 -5.28
C ALA A 25 -17.38 -6.91 -3.79
N LEU A 26 -16.14 -7.25 -3.39
CA LEU A 26 -15.76 -7.41 -1.99
C LEU A 26 -16.00 -6.13 -1.18
N GLU A 27 -15.70 -4.94 -1.74
CA GLU A 27 -15.96 -3.65 -1.07
C GLU A 27 -17.44 -3.45 -0.73
N ARG A 28 -18.34 -3.89 -1.62
CA ARG A 28 -19.79 -3.79 -1.45
C ARG A 28 -20.38 -4.82 -0.48
N TYR A 29 -19.62 -5.84 -0.08
CA TYR A 29 -20.09 -6.80 0.90
C TYR A 29 -20.31 -6.13 2.26
N VAL A 30 -21.46 -6.47 2.85
CA VAL A 30 -21.96 -5.90 4.10
C VAL A 30 -21.84 -6.93 5.23
N LYS A 31 -21.37 -6.45 6.38
CA LYS A 31 -21.13 -7.23 7.58
C LYS A 31 -22.38 -7.98 8.05
N ASN A 32 -22.26 -9.29 8.29
CA ASN A 32 -23.32 -10.21 8.72
C ASN A 32 -24.57 -10.26 7.81
N GLN A 33 -24.51 -9.67 6.61
CA GLN A 33 -25.60 -9.70 5.62
C GLN A 33 -25.18 -10.45 4.35
N THR A 34 -23.89 -10.43 4.05
CA THR A 34 -23.34 -11.17 2.91
C THR A 34 -23.29 -12.64 3.28
N GLU A 35 -23.93 -13.48 2.47
CA GLU A 35 -23.87 -14.94 2.63
C GLU A 35 -22.43 -15.44 2.52
N ASP A 36 -22.05 -16.39 3.38
CA ASP A 36 -20.72 -17.00 3.40
C ASP A 36 -20.32 -17.53 2.02
N ASP A 37 -21.25 -18.15 1.30
CA ASP A 37 -21.02 -18.66 -0.07
C ASP A 37 -20.57 -17.56 -1.05
N LYS A 38 -21.02 -16.32 -0.88
CA LYS A 38 -20.58 -15.19 -1.73
C LYS A 38 -19.15 -14.77 -1.43
N ILE A 39 -18.72 -14.93 -0.18
CA ILE A 39 -17.34 -14.66 0.26
C ILE A 39 -16.44 -15.80 -0.21
N ASP A 40 -16.86 -17.06 -0.03
CA ASP A 40 -16.11 -18.23 -0.50
C ASP A 40 -15.96 -18.25 -2.03
N ASN A 41 -17.01 -17.88 -2.78
CA ASN A 41 -16.91 -17.74 -4.24
C ASN A 41 -15.93 -16.62 -4.64
N TRP A 42 -15.90 -15.51 -3.90
CA TRP A 42 -14.94 -14.44 -4.15
C TRP A 42 -13.50 -14.89 -3.84
N LEU A 43 -13.29 -15.69 -2.79
CA LEU A 43 -11.98 -16.27 -2.46
C LEU A 43 -11.48 -17.19 -3.57
N GLN A 44 -12.33 -18.04 -4.14
CA GLN A 44 -11.98 -18.89 -5.28
C GLN A 44 -11.61 -18.05 -6.52
N LEU A 45 -12.35 -16.97 -6.78
CA LEU A 45 -12.01 -16.03 -7.86
C LEU A 45 -10.64 -15.40 -7.62
N PHE A 46 -10.38 -14.89 -6.40
CA PHE A 46 -9.09 -14.35 -6.01
C PHE A 46 -7.94 -15.32 -6.30
N GLN A 47 -8.04 -16.56 -5.81
CA GLN A 47 -7.00 -17.58 -6.00
C GLN A 47 -6.74 -17.88 -7.48
N SER A 48 -7.80 -18.03 -8.28
CA SER A 48 -7.69 -18.38 -9.71
C SER A 48 -7.20 -17.24 -10.61
N LYS A 49 -7.32 -15.97 -10.17
CA LYS A 49 -7.02 -14.80 -11.00
C LYS A 49 -5.69 -14.13 -10.70
N VAL A 50 -5.24 -14.17 -9.44
CA VAL A 50 -4.01 -13.48 -9.06
C VAL A 50 -2.77 -14.18 -9.61
N GLU A 51 -2.70 -15.51 -9.53
CA GLU A 51 -1.53 -16.26 -9.99
C GLU A 51 -1.20 -16.05 -11.48
N PRO A 52 -2.15 -16.13 -12.43
CA PRO A 52 -1.86 -15.83 -13.83
C PRO A 52 -1.38 -14.39 -14.04
N TYR A 53 -1.96 -13.43 -13.32
CA TYR A 53 -1.56 -12.02 -13.43
C TYR A 53 -0.11 -11.82 -12.95
N LEU A 54 0.22 -12.32 -11.76
CA LEU A 54 1.57 -12.20 -11.21
C LEU A 54 2.60 -12.89 -12.11
N THR A 55 2.27 -14.06 -12.63
CA THR A 55 3.12 -14.84 -13.56
C THR A 55 3.40 -14.11 -14.87
N GLU A 56 2.41 -13.40 -15.42
CA GLU A 56 2.59 -12.63 -16.65
C GLU A 56 3.34 -11.32 -16.39
N SER A 57 2.95 -10.57 -15.34
CA SER A 57 3.54 -9.29 -15.01
C SER A 57 5.04 -9.36 -14.71
N SER A 58 5.48 -10.45 -14.07
CA SER A 58 6.89 -10.71 -13.75
C SER A 58 7.80 -10.95 -14.96
N LYS A 59 7.23 -11.15 -16.16
CA LYS A 59 8.03 -11.31 -17.39
C LYS A 59 8.55 -9.98 -17.92
N ASP A 60 7.98 -8.86 -17.47
CA ASP A 60 8.46 -7.53 -17.83
C ASP A 60 9.81 -7.26 -17.16
N SER A 61 10.82 -6.92 -17.94
CA SER A 61 12.14 -6.52 -17.43
C SER A 61 12.12 -5.31 -16.49
N ALA A 62 11.09 -4.47 -16.56
CA ALA A 62 10.87 -3.34 -15.65
C ALA A 62 10.19 -3.76 -14.33
N PHE A 63 9.93 -5.06 -14.15
CA PHE A 63 9.29 -5.59 -12.96
C PHE A 63 10.28 -5.65 -11.79
N ASP A 64 10.17 -4.68 -10.88
CA ASP A 64 10.90 -4.67 -9.62
C ASP A 64 10.31 -5.72 -8.66
N HIS A 65 10.94 -6.89 -8.59
CA HIS A 65 10.45 -8.01 -7.77
C HIS A 65 10.32 -7.65 -6.29
N ASP A 66 11.29 -6.94 -5.70
CA ASP A 66 11.26 -6.61 -4.26
C ASP A 66 10.08 -5.68 -3.95
N LYS A 67 9.94 -4.62 -4.75
CA LYS A 67 8.83 -3.68 -4.59
C LYS A 67 7.47 -4.34 -4.83
N ARG A 68 7.37 -5.20 -5.85
CA ARG A 68 6.11 -5.90 -6.16
C ARG A 68 5.74 -6.89 -5.06
N CYS A 69 6.72 -7.53 -4.41
CA CYS A 69 6.49 -8.31 -3.20
C CYS A 69 5.89 -7.46 -2.07
N LYS A 70 6.49 -6.30 -1.74
CA LYS A 70 5.97 -5.40 -0.70
C LYS A 70 4.56 -4.93 -1.01
N HIS A 71 4.30 -4.49 -2.25
CA HIS A 71 2.97 -4.09 -2.71
C HIS A 71 1.95 -5.22 -2.61
N PHE A 72 2.32 -6.42 -3.05
CA PHE A 72 1.41 -7.54 -3.03
C PHE A 72 1.09 -7.98 -1.61
N ASN A 73 2.09 -8.07 -0.72
CA ASN A 73 1.88 -8.32 0.71
C ASN A 73 1.00 -7.25 1.37
N TYR A 74 1.19 -5.97 1.02
CA TYR A 74 0.30 -4.90 1.46
C TYR A 74 -1.15 -5.14 1.01
N LEU A 75 -1.37 -5.47 -0.26
CA LEU A 75 -2.70 -5.74 -0.80
C LEU A 75 -3.37 -6.96 -0.13
N ILE A 76 -2.62 -8.03 0.12
CA ILE A 76 -3.10 -9.19 0.88
C ILE A 76 -3.60 -8.77 2.27
N ASN A 77 -2.85 -7.94 2.98
CA ASN A 77 -3.26 -7.44 4.30
C ASN A 77 -4.53 -6.59 4.23
N VAL A 78 -4.68 -5.76 3.20
CA VAL A 78 -5.90 -4.97 2.94
C VAL A 78 -7.09 -5.90 2.67
N ILE A 79 -6.92 -6.94 1.86
CA ILE A 79 -7.98 -7.92 1.56
C ILE A 79 -8.39 -8.68 2.82
N ILE A 80 -7.42 -9.18 3.60
CA ILE A 80 -7.67 -9.89 4.86
C ILE A 80 -8.42 -8.99 5.85
N SER A 81 -7.98 -7.74 6.01
CA SER A 81 -8.66 -6.77 6.87
C SER A 81 -10.11 -6.55 6.45
N LYS A 82 -10.36 -6.37 5.14
CA LYS A 82 -11.71 -6.23 4.61
C LYS A 82 -12.56 -7.47 4.88
N ILE A 83 -12.05 -8.67 4.62
CA ILE A 83 -12.78 -9.93 4.87
C ILE A 83 -13.12 -10.11 6.35
N ASN A 84 -12.16 -9.83 7.24
CA ASN A 84 -12.37 -9.93 8.69
C ASN A 84 -13.46 -8.97 9.19
N SER A 85 -13.71 -7.88 8.46
CA SER A 85 -14.80 -6.95 8.78
C SER A 85 -16.20 -7.45 8.39
N LEU A 86 -16.31 -8.54 7.60
CA LEU A 86 -17.58 -9.02 7.04
C LEU A 86 -18.37 -9.94 7.97
N SER A 87 -17.77 -10.46 9.02
CA SER A 87 -18.43 -11.38 9.95
C SER A 87 -18.15 -11.03 11.41
N ASN A 88 -18.95 -11.57 12.32
CA ASN A 88 -18.65 -11.67 13.75
C ASN A 88 -18.29 -13.11 14.17
N ASP A 89 -18.45 -14.08 13.27
CA ASP A 89 -18.07 -15.46 13.51
C ASP A 89 -16.54 -15.59 13.40
N PHE A 90 -15.89 -15.76 14.54
CA PHE A 90 -14.44 -15.91 14.63
C PHE A 90 -13.92 -17.14 13.86
N GLY A 91 -14.71 -18.21 13.77
CA GLY A 91 -14.37 -19.40 12.98
C GLY A 91 -14.32 -19.06 11.50
N LYS A 92 -15.33 -18.36 10.97
CA LYS A 92 -15.37 -17.92 9.57
C LYS A 92 -14.28 -16.91 9.24
N ILE A 93 -14.05 -15.94 10.13
CA ILE A 93 -12.95 -14.96 10.01
C ILE A 93 -11.60 -15.67 9.89
N ALA A 94 -11.34 -16.64 10.78
CA ALA A 94 -10.11 -17.41 10.76
C ALA A 94 -9.99 -18.26 9.49
N GLU A 95 -11.06 -18.94 9.09
CA GLU A 95 -11.13 -19.77 7.87
C GLU A 95 -10.77 -18.95 6.62
N TRP A 96 -11.45 -17.83 6.39
CA TRP A 96 -11.21 -17.01 5.20
C TRP A 96 -9.83 -16.35 5.19
N SER A 97 -9.39 -15.84 6.34
CA SER A 97 -8.03 -15.32 6.51
C SER A 97 -6.97 -16.37 6.18
N GLN A 98 -7.17 -17.60 6.65
CA GLN A 98 -6.22 -18.68 6.46
C GLN A 98 -6.17 -19.13 5.00
N LYS A 99 -7.32 -19.27 4.32
CA LYS A 99 -7.38 -19.59 2.88
C LYS A 99 -6.54 -18.63 2.01
N ILE A 100 -6.52 -17.34 2.35
CA ILE A 100 -5.70 -16.34 1.62
C ILE A 100 -4.22 -16.51 1.93
N LYS A 101 -3.87 -16.69 3.21
CA LYS A 101 -2.48 -16.85 3.65
C LYS A 101 -1.86 -18.13 3.09
N ASP A 102 -2.59 -19.24 3.13
CA ASP A 102 -2.16 -20.53 2.62
C ASP A 102 -1.89 -20.43 1.12
N TRP A 103 -2.86 -19.93 0.35
CA TRP A 103 -2.67 -19.74 -1.09
C TRP A 103 -1.47 -18.83 -1.41
N ARG A 104 -1.27 -17.73 -0.68
CA ARG A 104 -0.12 -16.84 -0.87
C ARG A 104 1.20 -17.57 -0.60
N ASN A 105 1.26 -18.33 0.50
CA ASN A 105 2.46 -19.06 0.90
C ASN A 105 2.80 -20.17 -0.11
N ASP A 106 1.78 -20.88 -0.60
CA ASP A 106 1.93 -21.87 -1.66
C ASP A 106 2.44 -21.22 -2.95
N TYR A 107 1.87 -20.09 -3.34
CA TYR A 107 2.34 -19.34 -4.51
C TYR A 107 3.80 -18.90 -4.37
N TYR A 108 4.21 -18.36 -3.22
CA TYR A 108 5.62 -17.97 -2.98
C TYR A 108 6.58 -19.17 -2.89
N GLY A 109 6.12 -20.30 -2.36
CA GLY A 109 6.92 -21.52 -2.23
C GLY A 109 7.04 -22.34 -3.51
N SER A 110 6.15 -22.12 -4.48
CA SER A 110 6.22 -22.73 -5.80
C SER A 110 7.36 -22.15 -6.66
N ASP A 111 7.59 -22.72 -7.85
CA ASP A 111 8.48 -22.09 -8.85
C ASP A 111 7.78 -20.92 -9.53
N SER A 112 7.25 -20.00 -8.72
CA SER A 112 6.60 -18.80 -9.19
C SER A 112 7.64 -17.78 -9.64
N ASN A 113 7.23 -16.95 -10.60
CA ASN A 113 8.05 -15.85 -11.07
C ASN A 113 8.15 -14.70 -10.06
N LEU A 114 7.33 -14.71 -9.00
CA LEU A 114 7.38 -13.74 -7.91
C LEU A 114 7.72 -14.48 -6.61
N LYS A 115 9.01 -14.77 -6.42
CA LYS A 115 9.53 -15.35 -5.18
C LYS A 115 9.58 -14.27 -4.11
N CYS A 116 8.59 -14.28 -3.21
CA CYS A 116 8.50 -13.36 -2.10
C CYS A 116 8.65 -14.05 -0.74
N ASN A 117 8.97 -13.23 0.26
CA ASN A 117 8.77 -13.57 1.65
C ASN A 117 7.53 -12.81 2.17
N GLU A 118 6.67 -13.42 2.97
CA GLU A 118 5.54 -12.74 3.63
C GLU A 118 5.99 -11.60 4.55
N PHE A 119 7.22 -11.69 5.07
CA PHE A 119 7.86 -10.66 5.88
C PHE A 119 8.45 -9.52 5.03
N ASN A 120 8.46 -9.65 3.69
CA ASN A 120 8.82 -8.55 2.81
C ASN A 120 7.67 -7.56 2.70
N ARG A 121 7.54 -6.71 3.72
CA ARG A 121 6.49 -5.72 3.87
C ARG A 121 7.10 -4.36 4.12
N TYR A 122 6.35 -3.32 3.84
CA TYR A 122 6.67 -2.00 4.35
C TYR A 122 6.67 -2.03 5.88
N PHE A 123 7.71 -1.46 6.47
CA PHE A 123 7.84 -1.22 7.90
C PHE A 123 6.71 -0.30 8.38
N ASP A 124 6.47 0.79 7.63
CA ASP A 124 5.42 1.76 7.90
C ASP A 124 4.87 2.43 6.62
N SER A 125 3.96 3.39 6.79
CA SER A 125 3.41 4.16 5.67
C SER A 125 4.43 5.09 5.01
N ASN A 126 5.47 5.52 5.74
CA ASN A 126 6.48 6.44 5.23
C ASN A 126 7.41 5.71 4.26
N GLU A 127 7.89 4.51 4.59
CA GLU A 127 8.65 3.66 3.67
C GLU A 127 7.85 3.43 2.38
N LYS A 128 6.58 3.07 2.50
CA LYS A 128 5.70 2.90 1.33
C LYS A 128 5.63 4.17 0.48
N ASN A 129 5.47 5.33 1.11
CA ASN A 129 5.37 6.60 0.41
C ASN A 129 6.69 6.98 -0.29
N VAL A 130 7.85 6.75 0.35
CA VAL A 130 9.17 6.98 -0.23
C VAL A 130 9.37 6.09 -1.45
N ASP A 131 9.16 4.78 -1.30
CA ASP A 131 9.31 3.82 -2.40
C ASP A 131 8.38 4.17 -3.57
N THR A 132 7.14 4.58 -3.29
CA THR A 132 6.17 5.01 -4.29
C THR A 132 6.63 6.28 -5.01
N PHE A 133 7.07 7.29 -4.26
CA PHE A 133 7.56 8.56 -4.80
C PHE A 133 8.77 8.34 -5.73
N CYS A 134 9.74 7.52 -5.31
CA CYS A 134 10.91 7.19 -6.11
C CYS A 134 10.55 6.50 -7.43
N GLU A 135 9.62 5.54 -7.42
CA GLU A 135 9.18 4.87 -8.65
C GLU A 135 8.42 5.82 -9.57
N TYR A 136 7.60 6.73 -9.03
CA TYR A 136 6.90 7.74 -9.84
C TYR A 136 7.91 8.70 -10.48
N SER A 137 8.90 9.16 -9.72
CA SER A 137 9.98 10.01 -10.24
C SER A 137 10.69 9.33 -11.41
N SER A 138 11.10 8.07 -11.25
CA SER A 138 11.76 7.30 -12.30
C SER A 138 10.89 7.11 -13.54
N PHE A 139 9.61 6.76 -13.35
CA PHE A 139 8.65 6.61 -14.44
C PHE A 139 8.41 7.93 -15.19
N ILE A 140 8.19 9.02 -14.46
CA ILE A 140 7.94 10.35 -15.03
C ILE A 140 9.16 10.81 -15.83
N ASN A 141 10.37 10.68 -15.27
CA ASN A 141 11.60 11.03 -15.97
C ASN A 141 11.79 10.24 -17.25
N TYR A 142 11.52 8.92 -17.22
CA TYR A 142 11.61 8.06 -18.39
C TYR A 142 10.57 8.39 -19.47
N LYS A 143 9.37 8.85 -19.08
CA LYS A 143 8.25 9.15 -19.98
C LYS A 143 7.96 10.65 -20.14
N LEU A 144 8.91 11.52 -19.77
CA LEU A 144 8.67 12.96 -19.57
C LEU A 144 7.97 13.61 -20.75
N THR A 145 8.50 13.45 -21.96
CA THR A 145 7.93 14.04 -23.18
C THR A 145 6.51 13.55 -23.45
N ASN A 146 6.21 12.27 -23.18
CA ASN A 146 4.87 11.72 -23.40
C ASN A 146 3.88 12.26 -22.36
N ILE A 147 4.31 12.39 -21.11
CA ILE A 147 3.49 12.91 -20.01
C ILE A 147 3.21 14.41 -20.20
N GLN A 148 4.21 15.20 -20.57
CA GLN A 148 4.05 16.64 -20.83
C GLN A 148 3.01 16.93 -21.91
N ASN A 149 2.92 16.05 -22.91
CA ASN A 149 1.94 16.15 -24.00
C ASN A 149 0.60 15.47 -23.70
N SER A 150 0.45 14.82 -22.54
CA SER A 150 -0.80 14.16 -22.14
C SER A 150 -1.79 15.14 -21.53
N VAL A 151 -3.08 14.95 -21.81
CA VAL A 151 -4.17 15.66 -21.13
C VAL A 151 -4.25 15.32 -19.63
N HIS A 152 -3.57 14.26 -19.20
CA HIS A 152 -3.49 13.80 -17.81
C HIS A 152 -2.28 14.33 -17.05
N CYS A 153 -1.40 15.14 -17.69
CA CYS A 153 -0.19 15.68 -17.07
C CYS A 153 -0.44 16.25 -15.66
N GLN A 154 -1.46 17.09 -15.52
CA GLN A 154 -1.80 17.70 -14.22
C GLN A 154 -2.19 16.66 -13.16
N LYS A 155 -2.89 15.59 -13.54
CA LYS A 155 -3.28 14.53 -12.60
C LYS A 155 -2.06 13.72 -12.13
N ILE A 156 -1.11 13.48 -13.02
CA ILE A 156 0.17 12.84 -12.69
C ILE A 156 0.98 13.73 -11.74
N VAL A 157 1.06 15.04 -12.02
CA VAL A 157 1.70 16.02 -11.13
C VAL A 157 1.04 16.02 -9.76
N ASN A 158 -0.29 16.04 -9.70
CA ASN A 158 -1.04 16.00 -8.44
C ASN A 158 -0.74 14.72 -7.64
N ALA A 159 -0.69 13.55 -8.30
CA ALA A 159 -0.34 12.29 -7.65
C ALA A 159 1.06 12.34 -7.02
N MET A 160 2.04 12.98 -7.69
CA MET A 160 3.38 13.18 -7.17
C MET A 160 3.40 14.17 -6.00
N SER A 161 2.65 15.27 -6.10
CA SER A 161 2.51 16.26 -5.01
C SER A 161 1.88 15.67 -3.77
N THR A 162 0.82 14.87 -3.88
CA THR A 162 0.23 14.18 -2.72
C THR A 162 1.24 13.31 -1.99
N ARG A 163 2.09 12.57 -2.72
CA ARG A 163 3.15 11.76 -2.10
C ARG A 163 4.23 12.63 -1.45
N LYS A 164 4.58 13.77 -2.06
CA LYS A 164 5.50 14.74 -1.45
C LYS A 164 4.94 15.24 -0.12
N ASP A 165 3.67 15.60 -0.08
CA ASP A 165 3.02 16.15 1.11
C ASP A 165 2.87 15.09 2.22
N ASP A 166 2.58 13.83 1.85
CA ASP A 166 2.57 12.71 2.80
C ASP A 166 3.95 12.43 3.41
N LEU A 167 5.04 12.76 2.70
CA LEU A 167 6.42 12.61 3.19
C LEU A 167 6.88 13.79 4.06
N ILE A 168 6.39 15.00 3.82
CA ILE A 168 6.75 16.19 4.59
C ILE A 168 5.99 16.25 5.92
N ARG A 169 4.74 15.77 5.96
CA ARG A 169 3.87 15.86 7.14
C ARG A 169 4.50 15.27 8.43
N PRO A 170 5.13 14.08 8.43
CA PRO A 170 5.79 13.55 9.62
C PRO A 170 6.99 14.37 10.08
N LEU A 171 7.75 14.97 9.14
CA LEU A 171 8.92 15.78 9.46
C LEU A 171 8.52 17.09 10.17
N ALA A 172 7.39 17.69 9.78
CA ALA A 172 6.88 18.90 10.41
C ALA A 172 6.34 18.65 11.84
N SER A 173 5.84 17.45 12.14
CA SER A 173 5.43 17.08 13.50
C SER A 173 6.63 16.88 14.43
N ASP A 174 7.73 16.30 13.95
CA ASP A 174 8.94 16.11 14.74
C ASP A 174 9.62 17.46 15.09
N GLU A 175 9.52 18.46 14.21
CA GLU A 175 9.98 19.83 14.47
C GLU A 175 9.16 20.54 15.58
N LEU A 176 7.85 20.28 15.65
CA LEU A 176 6.96 20.82 16.69
C LEU A 176 7.17 20.14 18.06
N ASP A 177 7.43 18.84 18.08
CA ASP A 177 7.72 18.12 19.34
C ASP A 177 9.09 18.49 19.91
N SER A 178 10.10 18.72 19.06
CA SER A 178 11.43 19.17 19.50
C SER A 178 11.45 20.61 20.05
N SER A 179 10.63 21.49 19.48
CA SER A 179 10.51 22.89 19.94
C SER A 179 9.74 23.02 21.26
N THR A 180 8.84 22.09 21.56
CA THR A 180 8.10 22.05 22.84
C THR A 180 9.00 21.58 24.00
N GLN A 181 10.02 20.77 23.75
CA GLN A 181 11.00 20.36 24.77
C GLN A 181 12.04 21.43 25.12
N HIS A 182 12.31 22.39 24.22
CA HIS A 182 13.26 23.48 24.49
C HIS A 182 12.65 24.69 25.23
N GLY A 183 11.33 24.75 25.42
CA GLY A 183 10.65 25.90 26.03
C GLY A 183 10.47 25.88 27.55
N VAL A 184 10.96 24.85 28.27
CA VAL A 184 10.71 24.68 29.73
C VAL A 184 11.92 25.07 30.60
N GLY A 185 12.99 25.59 29.99
CA GLY A 185 14.28 25.72 30.67
C GLY A 185 14.87 27.12 30.72
N GLU A 186 14.11 28.18 30.97
CA GLU A 186 14.70 29.50 31.27
C GLU A 186 13.72 30.42 32.01
N GLU A 187 13.61 30.29 33.34
CA GLU A 187 13.31 31.44 34.18
C GLU A 187 14.13 31.38 35.48
N SER A 188 15.27 32.07 35.39
CA SER A 188 16.08 32.77 36.39
C SER A 188 15.91 32.46 37.87
N SER A 189 17.00 31.95 38.45
CA SER A 189 17.33 31.98 39.87
C SER A 189 18.11 33.26 40.23
N GLU A 190 17.41 34.29 40.70
CA GLU A 190 17.91 35.44 41.49
C GLU A 190 16.70 35.85 42.35
N GLU A 191 16.66 35.83 43.69
CA GLU A 191 17.48 36.49 44.70
C GLU A 191 16.96 35.99 46.06
N LEU A 192 17.85 35.81 47.06
CA LEU A 192 17.70 36.32 48.45
C LEU A 192 18.68 35.61 49.38
N VAL A 193 19.84 36.25 49.56
CA VAL A 193 20.71 36.06 50.72
C VAL A 193 20.39 37.16 51.74
N SER A 194 20.13 36.71 52.97
CA SER A 194 20.36 37.38 54.26
C SER A 194 19.33 38.38 54.82
N GLN A 195 18.77 38.00 55.98
CA GLN A 195 18.68 38.68 57.29
C GLN A 195 17.44 38.12 58.01
N THR A 196 17.48 37.48 59.19
CA THR A 196 18.22 37.77 60.44
C THR A 196 18.34 36.48 61.26
#